data_AF-A0A1A3QZL3-F1
#
_entry.id   AF-A0A1A3QZL3-F1
#
_cell.length_a   1.000
_cell.length_b   1.000
_cell.length_c   1.000
_cell.angle_alpha   90.00
_cell.angle_beta   90.00
_cell.angle_gamma   90.00
#
_symmetry.space_group_name_H-M   'P 1'
#
loop_
_entity.id
_entity.type
_entity.pdbx_description
1 polymer ?
#
loop_
_entity_poly.entity_id
_entity_poly.type
_entity_poly.pdbx_seq_one_letter_code
_entity_poly.pdbx_strand_id
1 'polypeptide(L)'
;MPSVATVEQWRSWATSAVQALLEAEGAATQPGMEAKLADQKFEGAARKIDPHHLTTARNRLLDGHVIERRVDATRGGQSVATYVLANPSKAALRHAGRKRLLHRRFLSWSHPVTEWGAPPIPAALERVVHTSLTAAAPEGYRLLRPQGGEVATIAGAPVPGGRMDNAAFYTGMDTGGLPKPALLVAIEVKNVRQWIYPQTQELYQLLFKCAQLRLHHPELPVMPVLVCRRAHYTTRLMAQQLGFHVISTQKQYVRPAVAGTPDDRRKFEEVNSELGYNLELHEGPVDQMTKHFTRTIPDRCQEASERWAQFAAHPEVPDLITRLRDDDISNQDRTVAHDMLIELAEEVFTEDVEWRLERND
;
A
#
# COMPACT_ATOMS: atom_id res chain seq x y z
N MET A 1 -32.67 -6.79 5.47
CA MET A 1 -31.26 -6.37 5.29
C MET A 1 -31.16 -5.63 3.96
N PRO A 2 -30.44 -4.50 3.83
CA PRO A 2 -30.22 -3.91 2.51
C PRO A 2 -29.47 -4.93 1.66
N SER A 3 -29.92 -5.20 0.44
CA SER A 3 -29.21 -6.12 -0.46
C SER A 3 -27.78 -5.64 -0.66
N VAL A 4 -26.81 -6.56 -0.56
CA VAL A 4 -25.43 -6.28 -0.95
C VAL A 4 -25.44 -5.83 -2.41
N ALA A 5 -24.77 -4.72 -2.71
CA ALA A 5 -24.75 -4.19 -4.08
C ALA A 5 -24.00 -5.16 -4.99
N THR A 6 -24.53 -5.43 -6.18
CA THR A 6 -23.88 -6.32 -7.15
C THR A 6 -22.65 -5.66 -7.75
N VAL A 7 -21.74 -6.46 -8.32
CA VAL A 7 -20.56 -5.96 -9.05
C VAL A 7 -20.94 -4.98 -10.15
N GLU A 8 -21.99 -5.28 -10.90
CA GLU A 8 -22.44 -4.40 -11.98
C GLU A 8 -23.04 -3.09 -11.44
N GLN A 9 -23.71 -3.10 -10.28
CA GLN A 9 -24.13 -1.87 -9.62
C GLN A 9 -22.92 -1.01 -9.20
N TRP A 10 -21.86 -1.62 -8.66
CA TRP A 10 -20.62 -0.91 -8.35
C TRP A 10 -19.95 -0.32 -9.59
N ARG A 11 -19.88 -1.08 -10.69
CA ARG A 11 -19.33 -0.62 -11.98
C ARG A 11 -20.18 0.51 -12.59
N SER A 12 -21.51 0.45 -12.45
CA SER A 12 -22.41 1.53 -12.88
C SER A 12 -22.18 2.80 -12.06
N TRP A 13 -22.15 2.71 -10.73
CA TRP A 13 -21.85 3.87 -9.87
C TRP A 13 -20.46 4.45 -10.16
N ALA A 14 -19.47 3.60 -10.41
CA ALA A 14 -18.12 4.01 -10.83
C ALA A 14 -18.15 4.83 -12.13
N THR A 15 -18.92 4.37 -13.12
CA THR A 15 -19.06 5.05 -14.42
C THR A 15 -19.66 6.45 -14.24
N SER A 16 -20.79 6.55 -13.53
CA SER A 16 -21.43 7.84 -13.25
C SER A 16 -20.52 8.79 -12.46
N ALA A 17 -19.79 8.27 -11.46
CA ALA A 17 -18.87 9.07 -10.65
C ALA A 17 -17.67 9.60 -11.46
N VAL A 18 -17.10 8.81 -12.37
CA VAL A 18 -16.01 9.25 -13.25
C VAL A 18 -16.50 10.35 -14.20
N GLN A 19 -17.68 10.19 -14.80
CA GLN A 19 -18.25 11.22 -15.68
C GLN A 19 -18.51 12.52 -14.91
N ALA A 20 -19.20 12.44 -13.77
CA ALA A 20 -19.50 13.61 -12.93
C ALA A 20 -18.22 14.35 -12.49
N LEU A 21 -17.15 13.62 -12.14
CA LEU A 21 -15.87 14.21 -11.81
C LEU A 21 -15.26 14.98 -13.01
N LEU A 22 -15.32 14.41 -14.21
CA LEU A 22 -14.78 15.04 -15.41
C LEU A 22 -15.63 16.22 -15.89
N GLU A 23 -16.94 16.18 -15.69
CA GLU A 23 -17.85 17.32 -15.91
C GLU A 23 -17.50 18.48 -14.97
N ALA A 24 -17.30 18.18 -13.69
CA ALA A 24 -17.02 19.18 -12.67
C ALA A 24 -15.61 19.79 -12.79
N GLU A 25 -14.59 18.97 -13.06
CA GLU A 25 -13.18 19.42 -13.04
C GLU A 25 -12.56 19.62 -14.43
N GLY A 26 -13.25 19.21 -15.49
CA GLY A 26 -12.79 19.23 -16.87
C GLY A 26 -11.75 18.16 -17.21
N ALA A 27 -10.91 17.74 -16.26
CA ALA A 27 -9.89 16.72 -16.47
C ALA A 27 -9.41 16.08 -15.15
N ALA A 28 -8.95 14.82 -15.24
CA ALA A 28 -8.29 14.13 -14.12
C ALA A 28 -7.15 13.21 -14.60
N THR A 29 -6.14 12.99 -13.75
CA THR A 29 -5.21 11.86 -13.91
C THR A 29 -5.84 10.61 -13.32
N GLN A 30 -5.42 9.41 -13.73
CA GLN A 30 -5.91 8.17 -13.10
C GLN A 30 -5.74 8.19 -11.56
N PRO A 31 -4.54 8.47 -11.01
CA PRO A 31 -4.38 8.49 -9.57
C PRO A 31 -5.20 9.61 -8.90
N GLY A 32 -5.50 10.70 -9.62
CA GLY A 32 -6.39 11.77 -9.15
C GLY A 32 -7.85 11.32 -9.06
N MET A 33 -8.34 10.56 -10.05
CA MET A 33 -9.67 9.94 -9.98
C MET A 33 -9.78 9.01 -8.78
N GLU A 34 -8.83 8.08 -8.62
CA GLU A 34 -8.83 7.15 -7.49
C GLU A 34 -8.81 7.89 -6.14
N ALA A 35 -8.02 8.96 -6.02
CA ALA A 35 -7.96 9.75 -4.81
C ALA A 35 -9.31 10.39 -4.45
N LYS A 36 -10.02 10.93 -5.44
CA LYS A 36 -11.28 11.65 -5.26
C LYS A 36 -12.52 10.76 -5.22
N LEU A 37 -12.44 9.54 -5.74
CA LEU A 37 -13.59 8.63 -5.83
C LEU A 37 -13.48 7.46 -4.85
N ALA A 38 -12.26 6.97 -4.58
CA ALA A 38 -12.03 5.84 -3.67
C ALA A 38 -11.58 6.29 -2.26
N ASP A 39 -10.63 7.23 -2.16
CA ASP A 39 -10.09 7.61 -0.84
C ASP A 39 -11.03 8.55 -0.07
N GLN A 40 -11.50 9.59 -0.77
CA GLN A 40 -12.31 10.71 -0.26
C GLN A 40 -13.63 10.77 -1.04
N LYS A 41 -14.60 9.92 -0.70
CA LYS A 41 -15.96 9.86 -1.28
C LYS A 41 -16.35 11.17 -2.00
N PHE A 42 -16.61 11.09 -3.31
CA PHE A 42 -17.03 12.22 -4.12
C PHE A 42 -18.30 12.89 -3.59
N GLU A 43 -18.35 14.22 -3.64
CA GLU A 43 -19.51 14.99 -3.20
C GLU A 43 -20.76 14.61 -4.01
N GLY A 44 -21.85 14.28 -3.34
CA GLY A 44 -23.07 13.77 -3.99
C GLY A 44 -23.05 12.28 -4.38
N ALA A 45 -21.91 11.59 -4.29
CA ALA A 45 -21.89 10.13 -4.50
C ALA A 45 -22.52 9.39 -3.32
N ALA A 46 -23.16 8.25 -3.59
CA ALA A 46 -23.77 7.44 -2.53
C ALA A 46 -22.71 6.75 -1.65
N ARG A 47 -21.60 6.28 -2.24
CA ARG A 47 -20.59 5.42 -1.60
C ARG A 47 -19.18 5.67 -2.15
N LYS A 48 -18.16 5.24 -1.40
CA LYS A 48 -16.79 5.11 -1.92
C LYS A 48 -16.74 3.92 -2.86
N ILE A 49 -15.95 4.01 -3.92
CA ILE A 49 -15.85 2.98 -4.95
C ILE A 49 -14.41 2.47 -4.97
N ASP A 50 -14.22 1.16 -4.91
CA ASP A 50 -12.89 0.59 -4.92
C ASP A 50 -12.18 0.81 -6.27
N PRO A 51 -10.84 0.98 -6.27
CA PRO A 51 -10.07 1.29 -7.47
C PRO A 51 -10.27 0.36 -8.68
N HIS A 52 -10.53 -0.94 -8.46
CA HIS A 52 -10.74 -1.89 -9.55
C HIS A 52 -12.06 -1.64 -10.31
N HIS A 53 -13.11 -1.20 -9.63
CA HIS A 53 -14.35 -0.76 -10.28
C HIS A 53 -14.13 0.54 -11.07
N LEU A 54 -13.32 1.47 -10.56
CA LEU A 54 -12.94 2.70 -11.28
C LEU A 54 -12.13 2.39 -12.55
N THR A 55 -11.21 1.43 -12.47
CA THR A 55 -10.42 0.95 -13.61
C THR A 55 -11.33 0.38 -14.69
N THR A 56 -12.28 -0.50 -14.31
CA THR A 56 -13.26 -1.09 -15.22
C THR A 56 -14.14 -0.02 -15.86
N ALA A 57 -14.70 0.89 -15.06
CA ALA A 57 -15.55 1.98 -15.54
C ALA A 57 -14.82 2.90 -16.52
N ARG A 58 -13.58 3.27 -16.22
CA ARG A 58 -12.75 4.09 -17.12
C ARG A 58 -12.51 3.38 -18.45
N ASN A 59 -12.20 2.08 -18.44
CA ASN A 59 -11.99 1.32 -19.67
C ASN A 59 -13.29 1.29 -20.51
N ARG A 60 -14.44 0.98 -19.90
CA ARG A 60 -15.76 1.04 -20.57
C ARG A 60 -16.05 2.42 -21.17
N LEU A 61 -15.73 3.50 -20.47
CA LEU A 61 -15.92 4.86 -20.97
C LEU A 61 -14.99 5.22 -22.13
N LEU A 62 -13.77 4.67 -22.16
CA LEU A 62 -12.84 4.83 -23.29
C LEU A 62 -13.33 4.05 -24.51
N ASP A 63 -13.72 2.80 -24.32
CA ASP A 63 -14.21 1.90 -25.37
C ASP A 63 -15.52 2.44 -25.98
N GLY A 64 -16.39 3.01 -25.15
CA GLY A 64 -17.60 3.70 -25.58
C GLY A 64 -17.37 5.11 -26.13
N HIS A 65 -16.13 5.58 -26.25
CA HIS A 65 -15.76 6.92 -26.72
C HIS A 65 -16.44 8.08 -25.95
N VAL A 66 -16.78 7.86 -24.69
CA VAL A 66 -17.37 8.88 -23.80
C VAL A 66 -16.30 9.78 -23.21
N ILE A 67 -15.11 9.22 -22.96
CA ILE A 67 -13.93 9.95 -22.50
C ILE A 67 -12.75 9.70 -23.44
N GLU A 68 -11.80 10.63 -23.42
CA GLU A 68 -10.55 10.51 -24.18
C GLU A 68 -9.35 10.44 -23.23
N ARG A 69 -8.40 9.56 -23.54
CA ARG A 69 -7.08 9.54 -22.90
C ARG A 69 -6.11 10.42 -23.68
N ARG A 70 -5.60 11.46 -23.04
CA ARG A 70 -4.58 12.37 -23.59
C ARG A 70 -3.26 12.16 -22.86
N VAL A 71 -2.22 11.77 -23.60
CA VAL A 71 -0.86 11.61 -23.08
C VAL A 71 0.00 12.69 -23.71
N ASP A 72 0.40 13.66 -22.90
CA ASP A 72 1.25 14.76 -23.35
C ASP A 72 2.50 14.86 -22.47
N ALA A 73 3.61 15.25 -23.11
CA ALA A 73 4.85 15.54 -22.40
C ALA A 73 4.69 16.81 -21.55
N THR A 74 5.24 16.77 -20.35
CA THR A 74 5.45 17.97 -19.55
C THR A 74 6.77 18.63 -19.96
N ARG A 75 7.00 19.90 -19.56
CA ARG A 75 8.22 20.69 -19.90
C ARG A 75 9.58 20.04 -19.55
N GLY A 76 9.62 18.89 -18.90
CA GLY A 76 10.85 18.13 -18.66
C GLY A 76 10.70 16.66 -18.95
N GLY A 77 10.07 16.34 -20.08
CA GLY A 77 10.20 15.05 -20.76
C GLY A 77 9.27 13.94 -20.28
N GLN A 78 8.77 14.01 -19.04
CA GLN A 78 7.86 12.99 -18.54
C GLN A 78 6.44 13.17 -19.11
N SER A 79 5.91 12.08 -19.68
CA SER A 79 4.54 11.99 -20.17
C SER A 79 3.58 11.60 -19.04
N VAL A 80 2.49 12.36 -18.89
CA VAL A 80 1.45 12.06 -17.90
C VAL A 80 0.12 11.93 -18.62
N ALA A 81 -0.58 10.82 -18.38
CA ALA A 81 -1.91 10.59 -18.92
C ALA A 81 -2.96 11.38 -18.12
N THR A 82 -3.83 12.07 -18.85
CA THR A 82 -5.04 12.72 -18.35
C THR A 82 -6.25 12.24 -19.14
N TYR A 83 -7.39 12.23 -18.48
CA TYR A 83 -8.67 11.87 -19.05
C TYR A 83 -9.58 13.09 -19.04
N VAL A 84 -10.33 13.25 -20.13
CA VAL A 84 -11.30 14.33 -20.37
C VAL A 84 -12.55 13.73 -21.01
N LEU A 85 -13.69 14.42 -20.93
CA LEU A 85 -14.86 14.05 -21.73
C LEU A 85 -14.54 14.16 -23.22
N ALA A 86 -15.21 13.36 -24.05
CA ALA A 86 -15.10 13.44 -25.51
C ALA A 86 -15.45 14.85 -26.03
N ASN A 87 -14.77 15.27 -27.10
CA ASN A 87 -14.86 16.63 -27.65
C ASN A 87 -14.57 17.73 -26.61
N PRO A 88 -13.39 17.70 -25.95
CA PRO A 88 -13.11 18.56 -24.81
C PRO A 88 -13.07 20.04 -25.20
N SER A 89 -13.64 20.88 -24.34
CA SER A 89 -13.51 22.34 -24.48
C SER A 89 -12.05 22.79 -24.28
N LYS A 90 -11.71 23.99 -24.77
CA LYS A 90 -10.40 24.60 -24.50
C LYS A 90 -10.12 24.74 -22.99
N ALA A 91 -11.15 24.93 -22.17
CA ALA A 91 -11.02 24.99 -20.72
C ALA A 91 -10.62 23.63 -20.13
N ALA A 92 -11.32 22.55 -20.54
CA ALA A 92 -10.98 21.18 -20.12
C ALA A 92 -9.53 20.82 -20.47
N LEU A 93 -9.05 21.21 -21.66
CA LEU A 93 -7.66 21.00 -22.06
C LEU A 93 -6.65 21.79 -21.20
N ARG A 94 -7.00 23.01 -20.77
CA ARG A 94 -6.16 23.76 -19.81
C ARG A 94 -6.12 23.08 -18.44
N HIS A 95 -7.26 22.58 -17.96
CA HIS A 95 -7.32 21.81 -16.73
C HIS A 95 -6.45 20.55 -16.82
N ALA A 96 -6.51 19.80 -17.94
CA ALA A 96 -5.64 18.66 -18.18
C ALA A 96 -4.15 19.04 -18.09
N GLY A 97 -3.74 20.15 -18.71
CA GLY A 97 -2.38 20.69 -18.60
C GLY A 97 -1.97 20.98 -17.15
N ARG A 98 -2.85 21.59 -16.35
CA ARG A 98 -2.62 21.86 -14.92
C ARG A 98 -2.49 20.56 -14.12
N LYS A 99 -3.39 19.59 -14.31
CA LYS A 99 -3.33 18.30 -13.60
C LYS A 99 -2.03 17.54 -13.91
N ARG A 100 -1.53 17.58 -15.15
CA ARG A 100 -0.22 17.00 -15.51
C ARG A 100 0.94 17.68 -14.80
N LEU A 101 0.96 19.02 -14.75
CA LEU A 101 1.99 19.78 -14.04
C LEU A 101 2.04 19.37 -12.55
N LEU A 102 0.89 19.32 -11.90
CA LEU A 102 0.78 18.95 -10.49
C LEU A 102 1.18 17.49 -10.26
N HIS A 103 0.73 16.57 -11.11
CA HIS A 103 1.09 15.17 -10.98
C HIS A 103 2.58 14.94 -11.19
N ARG A 104 3.21 15.63 -12.15
CA ARG A 104 4.66 15.60 -12.32
C ARG A 104 5.39 16.11 -11.07
N ARG A 105 4.92 17.21 -10.46
CA ARG A 105 5.48 17.70 -9.20
C ARG A 105 5.41 16.61 -8.13
N PHE A 106 4.26 15.97 -7.97
CA PHE A 106 4.10 14.83 -7.07
C PHE A 106 5.11 13.70 -7.37
N LEU A 107 5.28 13.30 -8.64
CA LEU A 107 6.23 12.25 -9.03
C LEU A 107 7.68 12.63 -8.70
N SER A 108 8.04 13.91 -8.78
CA SER A 108 9.38 14.37 -8.38
C SER A 108 9.70 14.15 -6.90
N TRP A 109 8.69 14.04 -6.03
CA TRP A 109 8.86 13.72 -4.61
C TRP A 109 9.10 12.22 -4.34
N SER A 110 8.95 11.37 -5.36
CA SER A 110 9.26 9.93 -5.28
C SER A 110 10.49 9.54 -6.11
N HIS A 111 11.12 10.50 -6.80
CA HIS A 111 12.27 10.22 -7.66
C HIS A 111 13.48 9.82 -6.81
N PRO A 112 14.33 8.85 -7.23
CA PRO A 112 15.48 8.40 -6.43
C PRO A 112 16.52 9.49 -6.17
N VAL A 113 16.72 10.37 -7.16
CA VAL A 113 17.63 11.53 -7.05
C VAL A 113 16.80 12.76 -6.75
N THR A 114 17.00 13.35 -5.57
CA THR A 114 16.29 14.57 -5.15
C THR A 114 17.24 15.57 -4.49
N GLU A 115 16.87 16.85 -4.52
CA GLU A 115 17.60 17.91 -3.80
C GLU A 115 17.51 17.78 -2.28
N TRP A 116 16.52 17.01 -1.77
CA TRP A 116 16.31 16.79 -0.34
C TRP A 116 17.09 15.59 0.22
N GLY A 117 18.01 15.03 -0.56
CA GLY A 117 18.68 13.76 -0.26
C GLY A 117 17.72 12.60 -0.48
N ALA A 118 17.28 11.96 0.60
CA ALA A 118 16.34 10.84 0.54
C ALA A 118 14.98 11.26 -0.07
N PRO A 119 14.40 10.45 -0.98
CA PRO A 119 13.15 10.77 -1.66
C PRO A 119 12.02 11.14 -0.68
N PRO A 120 11.39 12.33 -0.81
CA PRO A 120 10.43 12.83 0.19
C PRO A 120 9.23 11.96 0.51
N ILE A 121 8.68 11.21 -0.45
CA ILE A 121 7.53 10.34 -0.19
C ILE A 121 7.99 9.03 0.47
N PRO A 122 8.83 8.18 -0.16
CA PRO A 122 9.27 6.92 0.46
C PRO A 122 9.83 7.11 1.87
N ALA A 123 10.78 8.04 2.03
CA ALA A 123 11.48 8.24 3.28
C ALA A 123 10.60 8.81 4.41
N ALA A 124 9.48 9.47 4.11
CA ALA A 124 8.61 10.02 5.15
C ALA A 124 7.95 8.92 5.98
N LEU A 125 7.31 7.95 5.33
CA LEU A 125 6.62 6.88 6.05
C LEU A 125 7.61 5.94 6.74
N GLU A 126 8.77 5.66 6.15
CA GLU A 126 9.84 4.91 6.81
C GLU A 126 10.26 5.58 8.14
N ARG A 127 10.40 6.91 8.16
CA ARG A 127 10.71 7.68 9.37
C ARG A 127 9.56 7.70 10.38
N VAL A 128 8.32 7.83 9.92
CA VAL A 128 7.13 7.73 10.79
C VAL A 128 7.09 6.37 11.47
N VAL A 129 7.26 5.29 10.72
CA VAL A 129 7.26 3.91 11.26
C VAL A 129 8.41 3.74 12.24
N HIS A 130 9.62 4.15 11.87
CA HIS A 130 10.79 4.03 12.73
C HIS A 130 10.60 4.79 14.06
N THR A 131 10.18 6.05 13.99
CA THR A 131 10.00 6.89 15.19
C THR A 131 8.84 6.42 16.06
N SER A 132 7.73 5.93 15.48
CA SER A 132 6.65 5.29 16.23
C SER A 132 7.06 3.98 16.89
N LEU A 133 7.85 3.15 16.22
CA LEU A 133 8.39 1.91 16.79
C LEU A 133 9.38 2.21 17.93
N THR A 134 10.25 3.20 17.76
CA THR A 134 11.16 3.66 18.82
C THR A 134 10.39 4.21 20.03
N ALA A 135 9.32 4.95 19.81
CA ALA A 135 8.45 5.42 20.90
C ALA A 135 7.77 4.25 21.64
N ALA A 136 7.45 3.16 20.94
CA ALA A 136 6.90 1.93 21.50
C ALA A 136 7.97 1.00 22.11
N ALA A 137 9.27 1.32 22.01
CA ALA A 137 10.35 0.46 22.49
C ALA A 137 10.22 0.01 23.96
N PRO A 138 9.76 0.86 24.90
CA PRO A 138 9.53 0.45 26.29
C PRO A 138 8.55 -0.70 26.48
N GLU A 139 7.68 -0.98 25.49
CA GLU A 139 6.69 -2.07 25.53
C GLU A 139 7.31 -3.46 25.22
N GLY A 140 8.64 -3.58 25.25
CA GLY A 140 9.34 -4.85 25.02
C GLY A 140 9.93 -5.01 23.63
N TYR A 141 10.06 -3.93 22.85
CA TYR A 141 10.75 -3.97 21.56
C TYR A 141 12.24 -3.64 21.69
N ARG A 142 13.07 -4.51 21.12
CA ARG A 142 14.48 -4.26 20.86
C ARG A 142 14.70 -4.09 19.37
N LEU A 143 14.81 -2.83 18.92
CA LEU A 143 15.08 -2.51 17.52
C LEU A 143 16.46 -3.03 17.10
N LEU A 144 16.56 -3.59 15.89
CA LEU A 144 17.84 -4.05 15.34
C LEU A 144 18.72 -2.88 14.88
N ARG A 145 18.09 -1.77 14.48
CA ARG A 145 18.75 -0.50 14.07
C ARG A 145 18.12 0.68 14.82
N PRO A 146 18.43 0.90 16.11
CA PRO A 146 17.79 1.96 16.90
C PRO A 146 18.16 3.38 16.45
N GLN A 147 19.22 3.55 15.65
CA GLN A 147 19.60 4.84 15.06
C GLN A 147 18.85 5.16 13.75
N GLY A 148 18.02 4.24 13.26
CA GLY A 148 17.33 4.33 11.98
C GLY A 148 18.10 3.76 10.80
N GLY A 149 17.43 3.78 9.65
CA GLY A 149 17.87 3.15 8.41
C GLY A 149 17.50 1.67 8.31
N GLU A 150 17.74 1.09 7.14
CA GLU A 150 17.36 -0.28 6.83
C GLU A 150 18.20 -1.32 7.60
N VAL A 151 17.61 -2.48 7.86
CA VAL A 151 18.23 -3.64 8.49
C VAL A 151 18.78 -4.57 7.41
N ALA A 152 20.11 -4.70 7.35
CA ALA A 152 20.79 -5.55 6.37
C ALA A 152 21.02 -6.99 6.83
N THR A 153 20.97 -7.23 8.15
CA THR A 153 21.30 -8.52 8.76
C THR A 153 20.32 -8.84 9.89
N ILE A 154 19.81 -10.07 9.91
CA ILE A 154 18.92 -10.61 10.94
C ILE A 154 19.46 -11.99 11.33
N ALA A 155 19.48 -12.29 12.63
CA ALA A 155 20.02 -13.55 13.16
C ALA A 155 21.45 -13.89 12.66
N GLY A 156 22.27 -12.87 12.42
CA GLY A 156 23.65 -13.03 11.93
C GLY A 156 23.79 -13.27 10.42
N ALA A 157 22.69 -13.38 9.68
CA ALA A 157 22.68 -13.59 8.23
C ALA A 157 22.13 -12.37 7.48
N PRO A 158 22.55 -12.12 6.22
CA PRO A 158 21.95 -11.10 5.36
C PRO A 158 20.44 -11.33 5.20
N VAL A 159 19.66 -10.24 5.17
CA VAL A 159 18.22 -10.36 4.91
C VAL A 159 17.98 -10.87 3.48
N PRO A 160 17.26 -11.99 3.28
CA PRO A 160 17.03 -12.56 1.96
C PRO A 160 16.31 -11.60 1.02
N GLY A 161 16.78 -11.45 -0.22
CA GLY A 161 16.11 -10.60 -1.20
C GLY A 161 16.30 -9.09 -1.01
N GLY A 162 17.11 -8.65 -0.04
CA GLY A 162 17.43 -7.25 0.20
C GLY A 162 17.13 -6.81 1.63
N ARG A 163 17.52 -5.59 1.96
CA ARG A 163 17.38 -5.02 3.32
C ARG A 163 15.90 -4.89 3.72
N MET A 164 15.63 -4.93 5.01
CA MET A 164 14.29 -4.70 5.60
C MET A 164 14.18 -3.24 6.05
N ASP A 165 13.05 -2.57 5.85
CA ASP A 165 12.90 -1.16 6.22
C ASP A 165 13.05 -0.94 7.72
N ASN A 166 12.40 -1.78 8.54
CA ASN A 166 12.58 -1.82 9.98
C ASN A 166 12.47 -3.26 10.51
N ALA A 167 13.10 -3.54 11.64
CA ALA A 167 12.89 -4.78 12.37
C ALA A 167 13.16 -4.60 13.86
N ALA A 168 12.41 -5.34 14.69
CA ALA A 168 12.63 -5.41 16.12
C ALA A 168 12.35 -6.81 16.64
N PHE A 169 13.06 -7.22 17.69
CA PHE A 169 12.63 -8.34 18.51
C PHE A 169 11.61 -7.83 19.53
N TYR A 170 10.45 -8.48 19.60
CA TYR A 170 9.43 -8.21 20.61
C TYR A 170 9.48 -9.30 21.68
N THR A 171 9.49 -8.90 22.95
CA THR A 171 9.44 -9.79 24.11
C THR A 171 8.30 -9.34 25.02
N GLY A 172 7.17 -10.04 24.94
CA GLY A 172 6.02 -9.82 25.81
C GLY A 172 6.19 -10.49 27.17
N MET A 173 5.24 -10.26 28.08
CA MET A 173 5.17 -10.92 29.38
C MET A 173 4.01 -11.92 29.39
N ASP A 174 4.16 -13.02 30.12
CA ASP A 174 3.06 -13.95 30.40
C ASP A 174 2.22 -13.49 31.60
N THR A 175 1.18 -14.27 31.95
CA THR A 175 0.30 -13.96 33.08
C THR A 175 1.00 -14.06 34.45
N GLY A 176 2.16 -14.73 34.52
CA GLY A 176 3.00 -14.84 35.71
C GLY A 176 4.05 -13.72 35.80
N GLY A 177 4.12 -12.82 34.82
CA GLY A 177 5.14 -11.78 34.76
C GLY A 177 6.52 -12.29 34.33
N LEU A 178 6.60 -13.44 33.66
CA LEU A 178 7.83 -13.93 33.03
C LEU A 178 7.90 -13.49 31.56
N PRO A 179 9.09 -13.19 31.04
CA PRO A 179 9.27 -12.92 29.62
C PRO A 179 8.90 -14.12 28.76
N LYS A 180 8.07 -13.90 27.73
CA LYS A 180 7.80 -14.86 26.66
C LYS A 180 9.03 -15.00 25.73
N PRO A 181 9.13 -16.07 24.93
CA PRO A 181 10.13 -16.15 23.87
C PRO A 181 10.06 -14.93 22.96
N ALA A 182 11.23 -14.41 22.58
CA ALA A 182 11.30 -13.28 21.66
C ALA A 182 10.87 -13.69 20.25
N LEU A 183 10.11 -12.84 19.58
CA LEU A 183 9.75 -13.00 18.17
C LEU A 183 10.25 -11.82 17.34
N LEU A 184 10.57 -12.07 16.07
CA LEU A 184 10.96 -11.05 15.13
C LEU A 184 9.72 -10.38 14.54
N VAL A 185 9.60 -9.08 14.73
CA VAL A 185 8.67 -8.21 14.00
C VAL A 185 9.43 -7.62 12.81
N ALA A 186 9.16 -8.17 11.62
CA ALA A 186 9.80 -7.77 10.36
C ALA A 186 8.89 -6.80 9.61
N ILE A 187 9.35 -5.56 9.38
CA ILE A 187 8.51 -4.46 8.93
C ILE A 187 8.96 -3.95 7.57
N GLU A 188 8.06 -4.02 6.59
CA GLU A 188 8.23 -3.39 5.28
C GLU A 188 7.24 -2.24 5.11
N VAL A 189 7.68 -1.17 4.47
CA VAL A 189 6.98 0.10 4.33
C VAL A 189 6.75 0.42 2.86
N LYS A 190 5.49 0.65 2.48
CA LYS A 190 5.11 1.00 1.10
C LYS A 190 4.26 2.26 1.09
N ASN A 191 4.92 3.40 0.89
CA ASN A 191 4.26 4.72 0.81
C ASN A 191 3.79 5.08 -0.60
N VAL A 192 3.16 4.13 -1.30
CA VAL A 192 2.70 4.30 -2.68
C VAL A 192 1.23 4.74 -2.76
N ARG A 193 0.82 5.32 -3.90
CA ARG A 193 -0.59 5.72 -4.12
C ARG A 193 -1.52 4.53 -4.29
N GLN A 194 -1.04 3.49 -4.95
CA GLN A 194 -1.83 2.30 -5.24
C GLN A 194 -2.29 1.66 -3.93
N TRP A 195 -3.47 1.04 -3.97
CA TRP A 195 -3.93 0.20 -2.88
C TRP A 195 -3.22 -1.14 -2.97
N ILE A 196 -2.79 -1.67 -1.83
CA ILE A 196 -2.24 -3.02 -1.76
C ILE A 196 -3.40 -4.01 -1.76
N TYR A 197 -3.47 -4.84 -2.80
CA TYR A 197 -4.35 -5.99 -2.95
C TYR A 197 -3.58 -7.29 -2.66
N PRO A 198 -4.26 -8.43 -2.45
CA PRO A 198 -3.60 -9.73 -2.30
C PRO A 198 -2.60 -10.03 -3.42
N GLN A 199 -2.92 -9.68 -4.67
CA GLN A 199 -2.06 -9.91 -5.84
C GLN A 199 -0.92 -8.89 -6.03
N THR A 200 -0.86 -7.83 -5.21
CA THR A 200 0.09 -6.72 -5.39
C THR A 200 1.52 -7.16 -5.06
N GLN A 201 2.45 -6.92 -5.98
CA GLN A 201 3.84 -7.37 -5.90
C GLN A 201 4.57 -6.88 -4.64
N GLU A 202 4.32 -5.65 -4.21
CA GLU A 202 4.95 -5.05 -3.03
C GLU A 202 4.64 -5.81 -1.72
N LEU A 203 3.49 -6.50 -1.63
CA LEU A 203 3.17 -7.38 -0.50
C LEU A 203 4.17 -8.55 -0.45
N TYR A 204 4.42 -9.16 -1.61
CA TYR A 204 5.28 -10.35 -1.71
C TYR A 204 6.76 -10.05 -1.51
N GLN A 205 7.20 -8.79 -1.59
CA GLN A 205 8.55 -8.40 -1.16
C GLN A 205 8.77 -8.68 0.33
N LEU A 206 7.79 -8.37 1.19
CA LEU A 206 7.84 -8.67 2.62
C LEU A 206 7.68 -10.17 2.88
N LEU A 207 6.64 -10.78 2.30
CA LEU A 207 6.32 -12.19 2.52
C LEU A 207 7.48 -13.09 2.10
N PHE A 208 8.16 -12.76 0.98
CA PHE A 208 9.36 -13.46 0.55
C PHE A 208 10.48 -13.39 1.59
N LYS A 209 10.82 -12.18 2.08
CA LYS A 209 11.86 -11.99 3.09
C LYS A 209 11.58 -12.86 4.32
N CYS A 210 10.34 -12.85 4.80
CA CYS A 210 9.94 -13.61 5.97
C CYS A 210 9.88 -15.13 5.76
N ALA A 211 9.46 -15.59 4.58
CA ALA A 211 9.43 -17.02 4.27
C ALA A 211 10.86 -17.57 4.18
N GLN A 212 11.76 -16.83 3.54
CA GLN A 212 13.17 -17.18 3.46
C GLN A 212 13.85 -17.12 4.83
N LEU A 213 13.55 -16.13 5.68
CA LEU A 213 14.06 -16.11 7.07
C LEU A 213 13.63 -17.37 7.83
N ARG A 214 12.38 -17.81 7.67
CA ARG A 214 11.87 -19.03 8.31
C ARG A 214 12.52 -20.32 7.79
N LEU A 215 12.90 -20.37 6.51
CA LEU A 215 13.65 -21.50 5.95
C LEU A 215 15.08 -21.57 6.51
N HIS A 216 15.76 -20.44 6.63
CA HIS A 216 17.14 -20.37 7.15
C HIS A 216 17.21 -20.47 8.68
N HIS A 217 16.16 -20.04 9.38
CA HIS A 217 16.07 -20.05 10.85
C HIS A 217 14.71 -20.62 11.29
N PRO A 218 14.52 -21.96 11.25
CA PRO A 218 13.25 -22.59 11.57
C PRO A 218 12.71 -22.32 12.97
N GLU A 219 13.61 -22.07 13.91
CA GLU A 219 13.34 -21.78 15.32
C GLU A 219 12.97 -20.33 15.58
N LEU A 220 13.19 -19.43 14.62
CA LEU A 220 12.93 -18.00 14.78
C LEU A 220 11.44 -17.70 14.48
N PRO A 221 10.64 -17.30 15.48
CA PRO A 221 9.27 -16.88 15.21
C PRO A 221 9.30 -15.53 14.49
N VAL A 222 8.62 -15.43 13.36
CA VAL A 222 8.57 -14.22 12.53
C VAL A 222 7.13 -13.77 12.37
N MET A 223 6.86 -12.51 12.67
CA MET A 223 5.61 -11.82 12.36
C MET A 223 5.89 -10.78 11.27
N PRO A 224 5.46 -11.01 10.02
CA PRO A 224 5.54 -10.01 8.96
C PRO A 224 4.56 -8.85 9.24
N VAL A 225 5.03 -7.61 9.08
CA VAL A 225 4.21 -6.40 9.21
C VAL A 225 4.38 -5.53 7.98
N LEU A 226 3.31 -5.39 7.20
CA LEU A 226 3.25 -4.45 6.09
C LEU A 226 2.66 -3.13 6.57
N VAL A 227 3.42 -2.04 6.44
CA VAL A 227 2.90 -0.69 6.61
C VAL A 227 2.69 -0.05 5.26
N CYS A 228 1.48 0.42 4.98
CA CYS A 228 1.15 0.98 3.68
C CYS A 228 0.15 2.14 3.79
N ARG A 229 0.02 2.91 2.71
CA ARG A 229 -1.00 3.96 2.62
C ARG A 229 -2.40 3.38 2.73
N ARG A 230 -2.72 2.40 1.87
CA ARG A 230 -4.03 1.76 1.77
C ARG A 230 -3.83 0.30 1.44
N ALA A 231 -4.57 -0.55 2.13
CA ALA A 231 -4.77 -1.94 1.76
C ALA A 231 -6.26 -2.19 1.53
N HIS A 232 -6.56 -2.97 0.50
CA HIS A 232 -7.91 -3.46 0.27
C HIS A 232 -8.35 -4.38 1.42
N TYR A 233 -9.66 -4.54 1.61
CA TYR A 233 -10.17 -5.36 2.71
C TYR A 233 -9.74 -6.83 2.57
N THR A 234 -9.70 -7.37 1.34
CA THR A 234 -9.23 -8.74 1.09
C THR A 234 -7.77 -8.94 1.50
N THR A 235 -6.90 -7.93 1.38
CA THR A 235 -5.52 -8.00 1.89
C THR A 235 -5.49 -8.16 3.42
N ARG A 236 -6.47 -7.61 4.14
CA ARG A 236 -6.57 -7.76 5.60
C ARG A 236 -7.10 -9.15 5.99
N LEU A 237 -8.04 -9.69 5.23
CA LEU A 237 -8.51 -11.07 5.40
C LEU A 237 -7.36 -12.06 5.14
N MET A 238 -6.60 -11.85 4.07
CA MET A 238 -5.36 -12.59 3.79
C MET A 238 -4.36 -12.47 4.94
N ALA A 239 -4.19 -11.26 5.51
CA ALA A 239 -3.30 -11.05 6.65
C ALA A 239 -3.70 -11.84 7.89
N GLN A 240 -5.00 -11.90 8.18
CA GLN A 240 -5.53 -12.70 9.30
C GLN A 240 -5.27 -14.19 9.06
N GLN A 241 -5.61 -14.70 7.88
CA GLN A 241 -5.47 -16.13 7.61
C GLN A 241 -4.01 -16.57 7.54
N LEU A 242 -3.14 -15.82 6.85
CA LEU A 242 -1.74 -16.22 6.66
C LEU A 242 -0.82 -15.84 7.83
N GLY A 243 -1.29 -15.05 8.81
CA GLY A 243 -0.48 -14.71 9.98
C GLY A 243 0.46 -13.50 9.80
N PHE A 244 0.11 -12.53 8.95
CA PHE A 244 0.81 -11.24 8.90
C PHE A 244 -0.07 -10.08 9.39
N HIS A 245 0.53 -8.91 9.56
CA HIS A 245 -0.20 -7.71 9.98
C HIS A 245 -0.09 -6.60 8.95
N VAL A 246 -1.19 -5.86 8.77
CA VAL A 246 -1.25 -4.72 7.85
C VAL A 246 -1.63 -3.49 8.64
N ILE A 247 -0.77 -2.47 8.58
CA ILE A 247 -1.07 -1.12 9.09
C ILE A 247 -1.36 -0.23 7.90
N SER A 248 -2.61 0.24 7.78
CA SER A 248 -3.02 1.20 6.75
C SER A 248 -3.07 2.60 7.33
N THR A 249 -2.19 3.50 6.88
CA THR A 249 -2.12 4.88 7.39
C THR A 249 -3.24 5.77 6.87
N GLN A 250 -3.87 5.38 5.76
CA GLN A 250 -4.89 6.11 4.99
C GLN A 250 -4.44 7.45 4.38
N LYS A 251 -3.30 7.97 4.85
CA LYS A 251 -2.62 9.18 4.43
C LYS A 251 -1.28 8.83 3.79
N GLN A 252 -0.86 9.61 2.81
CA GLN A 252 0.49 9.47 2.26
C GLN A 252 1.38 10.53 2.89
N TYR A 253 2.34 10.10 3.70
CA TYR A 253 3.25 11.03 4.34
C TYR A 253 4.27 11.57 3.33
N VAL A 254 4.67 12.81 3.52
CA VAL A 254 5.68 13.50 2.71
C VAL A 254 6.60 14.25 3.66
N ARG A 255 7.91 14.21 3.42
CA ARG A 255 8.87 14.91 4.28
C ARG A 255 8.57 16.42 4.30
N PRO A 256 8.54 17.08 5.47
CA PRO A 256 8.31 18.53 5.59
C PRO A 256 9.27 19.39 4.75
N ALA A 257 10.44 18.86 4.38
CA ALA A 257 11.43 19.50 3.52
C ALA A 257 10.88 19.99 2.17
N VAL A 258 9.82 19.36 1.63
CA VAL A 258 9.18 19.81 0.36
C VAL A 258 8.35 21.08 0.52
N ALA A 259 8.20 21.58 1.74
CA ALA A 259 7.43 22.78 2.09
C ALA A 259 8.24 23.72 2.99
N GLY A 260 9.55 23.81 2.74
CA GLY A 260 10.49 24.61 3.53
C GLY A 260 10.33 26.12 3.39
N THR A 261 9.74 26.59 2.28
CA THR A 261 9.43 28.01 2.03
C THR A 261 7.92 28.24 1.89
N PRO A 262 7.42 29.49 2.00
CA PRO A 262 6.01 29.79 1.74
C PRO A 262 5.56 29.40 0.33
N ASP A 263 6.40 29.56 -0.68
CA ASP A 263 6.06 29.18 -2.05
C ASP A 263 5.99 27.65 -2.21
N ASP A 264 6.91 26.92 -1.59
CA ASP A 264 6.90 25.45 -1.62
C ASP A 264 5.70 24.87 -0.86
N ARG A 265 5.32 25.49 0.25
CA ARG A 265 4.08 25.16 0.96
C ARG A 265 2.85 25.34 0.08
N ARG A 266 2.75 26.48 -0.62
CA ARG A 266 1.67 26.73 -1.59
C ARG A 266 1.65 25.67 -2.69
N LYS A 267 2.81 25.31 -3.26
CA LYS A 267 2.92 24.25 -4.28
C LYS A 267 2.50 22.87 -3.74
N PHE A 268 2.82 22.56 -2.49
CA PHE A 268 2.36 21.35 -1.83
C PHE A 268 0.83 21.34 -1.69
N GLU A 269 0.25 22.45 -1.22
CA GLU A 269 -1.19 22.61 -1.07
C GLU A 269 -1.93 22.50 -2.42
N GLU A 270 -1.39 23.07 -3.50
CA GLU A 270 -1.94 22.92 -4.85
C GLU A 270 -2.01 21.46 -5.29
N VAL A 271 -0.93 20.70 -5.10
CA VAL A 271 -0.92 19.26 -5.42
C VAL A 271 -1.95 18.53 -4.58
N ASN A 272 -1.96 18.78 -3.27
CA ASN A 272 -2.78 18.03 -2.34
C ASN A 272 -4.28 18.29 -2.56
N SER A 273 -4.67 19.56 -2.72
CA SER A 273 -6.06 19.97 -2.93
C SER A 273 -6.57 19.60 -4.32
N GLU A 274 -5.82 19.90 -5.38
CA GLU A 274 -6.35 19.72 -6.74
C GLU A 274 -6.29 18.28 -7.24
N LEU A 275 -5.33 17.48 -6.77
CA LEU A 275 -5.28 16.05 -7.10
C LEU A 275 -6.00 15.19 -6.06
N GLY A 276 -6.33 15.74 -4.89
CA GLY A 276 -7.03 15.05 -3.82
C GLY A 276 -6.18 13.99 -3.11
N TYR A 277 -4.85 14.10 -3.11
CA TYR A 277 -3.96 13.02 -2.68
C TYR A 277 -3.94 12.75 -1.17
N ASN A 278 -4.59 13.56 -0.33
CA ASN A 278 -4.59 13.37 1.12
C ASN A 278 -3.16 13.17 1.68
N LEU A 279 -2.28 14.07 1.24
CA LEU A 279 -0.88 14.12 1.65
C LEU A 279 -0.77 14.80 3.02
N GLU A 280 0.18 14.33 3.84
CA GLU A 280 0.48 14.93 5.13
C GLU A 280 1.98 15.18 5.26
N LEU A 281 2.36 16.41 5.62
CA LEU A 281 3.74 16.78 5.91
C LEU A 281 4.12 16.31 7.31
N HIS A 282 4.71 15.12 7.43
CA HIS A 282 5.07 14.53 8.72
C HIS A 282 6.17 13.47 8.58
N GLU A 283 7.06 13.41 9.56
CA GLU A 283 8.12 12.39 9.65
C GLU A 283 8.42 11.94 11.09
N GLY A 284 7.58 12.36 12.05
CA GLY A 284 7.69 11.99 13.47
C GLY A 284 6.74 10.85 13.86
N PRO A 285 6.66 10.52 15.16
CA PRO A 285 5.76 9.48 15.63
C PRO A 285 4.30 9.88 15.36
N VAL A 286 3.46 8.88 15.12
CA VAL A 286 2.01 9.02 14.90
C VAL A 286 1.29 8.13 15.90
N ASP A 287 0.39 8.70 16.70
CA ASP A 287 -0.30 7.97 17.78
C ASP A 287 -1.00 6.69 17.33
N GLN A 288 -1.66 6.72 16.17
CA GLN A 288 -2.32 5.52 15.63
C GLN A 288 -1.30 4.43 15.27
N MET A 289 -0.16 4.80 14.68
CA MET A 289 0.93 3.87 14.38
C MET A 289 1.55 3.31 15.66
N THR A 290 1.82 4.18 16.64
CA THR A 290 2.33 3.79 17.95
C THR A 290 1.37 2.82 18.64
N LYS A 291 0.06 3.06 18.59
CA LYS A 291 -0.96 2.15 19.15
C LYS A 291 -0.94 0.75 18.52
N HIS A 292 -0.61 0.63 17.23
CA HIS A 292 -0.41 -0.68 16.63
C HIS A 292 0.75 -1.41 17.32
N PHE A 293 1.88 -0.75 17.54
CA PHE A 293 3.04 -1.34 18.21
C PHE A 293 2.83 -1.58 19.71
N THR A 294 2.14 -0.70 20.43
CA THR A 294 1.99 -0.84 21.89
C THR A 294 0.83 -1.72 22.32
N ARG A 295 -0.13 -1.99 21.43
CA ARG A 295 -1.34 -2.78 21.77
C ARG A 295 -1.64 -3.85 20.75
N THR A 296 -1.95 -3.46 19.52
CA THR A 296 -2.52 -4.40 18.54
C THR A 296 -1.57 -5.53 18.15
N ILE A 297 -0.30 -5.23 17.88
CA ILE A 297 0.72 -6.23 17.57
C ILE A 297 0.98 -7.11 18.80
N PRO A 298 1.28 -6.58 19.99
CA PRO A 298 1.40 -7.37 21.23
C PRO A 298 0.27 -8.38 21.44
N ASP A 299 -0.98 -7.95 21.28
CA ASP A 299 -2.17 -8.77 21.53
C ASP A 299 -2.26 -10.01 20.62
N ARG A 300 -1.70 -9.96 19.41
CA ARG A 300 -1.87 -11.02 18.39
C ARG A 300 -0.58 -11.61 17.83
N CYS A 301 0.57 -11.09 18.22
CA CYS A 301 1.84 -11.38 17.55
C CYS A 301 2.24 -12.86 17.63
N GLN A 302 1.92 -13.50 18.76
CA GLN A 302 2.18 -14.93 18.96
C GLN A 302 1.39 -15.77 17.96
N GLU A 303 0.05 -15.67 17.97
CA GLU A 303 -0.84 -16.39 17.05
C GLU A 303 -0.48 -16.11 15.58
N ALA A 304 -0.25 -14.84 15.23
CA ALA A 304 0.13 -14.46 13.87
C ALA A 304 1.46 -15.12 13.45
N SER A 305 2.48 -15.11 14.32
CA SER A 305 3.76 -15.75 14.02
C SER A 305 3.67 -17.28 13.88
N GLU A 306 2.79 -17.92 14.66
CA GLU A 306 2.53 -19.37 14.58
C GLU A 306 1.82 -19.72 13.26
N ARG A 307 0.77 -18.97 12.88
CA ARG A 307 0.09 -19.13 11.58
C ARG A 307 1.04 -18.89 10.40
N TRP A 308 1.86 -17.84 10.48
CA TRP A 308 2.87 -17.58 9.46
C TRP A 308 3.89 -18.71 9.35
N ALA A 309 4.37 -19.23 10.49
CA ALA A 309 5.30 -20.35 10.51
C ALA A 309 4.69 -21.63 9.91
N GLN A 310 3.41 -21.90 10.19
CA GLN A 310 2.69 -23.05 9.62
C GLN A 310 2.57 -22.90 8.09
N PHE A 311 2.14 -21.73 7.61
CA PHE A 311 2.00 -21.48 6.17
C PHE A 311 3.32 -21.52 5.42
N ALA A 312 4.34 -20.81 5.94
CA ALA A 312 5.65 -20.74 5.31
C ALA A 312 6.43 -22.08 5.36
N ALA A 313 6.02 -23.02 6.21
CA ALA A 313 6.60 -24.36 6.27
C ALA A 313 6.09 -25.29 5.15
N HIS A 314 4.99 -24.93 4.46
CA HIS A 314 4.51 -25.71 3.33
C HIS A 314 5.56 -25.70 2.19
N PRO A 315 5.96 -26.86 1.64
CA PRO A 315 7.07 -26.96 0.69
C PRO A 315 6.95 -26.06 -0.55
N GLU A 316 5.72 -25.84 -1.04
CA GLU A 316 5.45 -25.06 -2.26
C GLU A 316 5.34 -23.54 -2.03
N VAL A 317 5.12 -23.10 -0.78
CA VAL A 317 4.85 -21.69 -0.49
C VAL A 317 6.04 -20.77 -0.82
N PRO A 318 7.30 -21.10 -0.47
CA PRO A 318 8.45 -20.26 -0.79
C PRO A 318 8.62 -19.98 -2.29
N ASP A 319 8.40 -20.99 -3.14
CA ASP A 319 8.54 -20.86 -4.58
C ASP A 319 7.39 -20.04 -5.19
N LEU A 320 6.15 -20.25 -4.72
CA LEU A 320 5.01 -19.43 -5.15
C LEU A 320 5.16 -17.96 -4.75
N ILE A 321 5.60 -17.69 -3.52
CA ILE A 321 5.88 -16.31 -3.08
C ILE A 321 6.99 -15.69 -3.93
N THR A 322 8.01 -16.47 -4.32
CA THR A 322 9.09 -16.00 -5.20
C THR A 322 8.54 -15.58 -6.58
N ARG A 323 7.65 -16.40 -7.16
CA ARG A 323 6.97 -16.06 -8.43
C ARG A 323 6.10 -14.81 -8.31
N LEU A 324 5.34 -14.68 -7.21
CA LEU A 324 4.45 -13.53 -6.99
C LEU A 324 5.20 -12.23 -6.66
N ARG A 325 6.44 -12.34 -6.18
CA ARG A 325 7.36 -11.21 -5.97
C ARG A 325 7.95 -10.68 -7.29
N ASP A 326 8.07 -11.52 -8.31
CA ASP A 326 8.61 -11.11 -9.60
C ASP A 326 7.79 -9.95 -10.18
N ASP A 327 8.47 -8.92 -10.67
CA ASP A 327 7.83 -7.75 -11.28
C ASP A 327 7.53 -7.99 -12.77
N ASP A 328 8.25 -8.94 -13.39
CA ASP A 328 8.12 -9.27 -14.82
C ASP A 328 7.08 -10.37 -15.09
N ILE A 329 6.51 -10.98 -14.04
CA ILE A 329 5.46 -12.00 -14.18
C ILE A 329 4.23 -11.42 -14.88
N SER A 330 3.70 -12.17 -15.85
CA SER A 330 2.50 -11.76 -16.57
C SER A 330 1.27 -11.71 -15.64
N ASN A 331 0.27 -10.89 -15.97
CA ASN A 331 -0.97 -10.83 -15.18
C ASN A 331 -1.69 -12.18 -15.14
N GLN A 332 -1.63 -12.96 -16.22
CA GLN A 332 -2.21 -14.30 -16.29
C GLN A 332 -1.48 -15.25 -15.33
N ASP A 333 -0.15 -15.29 -15.37
CA ASP A 333 0.64 -16.15 -14.49
C ASP A 333 0.54 -15.72 -13.02
N ARG A 334 0.44 -14.41 -12.76
CA ARG A 334 0.19 -13.88 -11.42
C ARG A 334 -1.17 -14.33 -10.88
N THR A 335 -2.20 -14.34 -11.72
CA THR A 335 -3.53 -14.83 -11.35
C THR A 335 -3.48 -16.33 -11.02
N VAL A 336 -2.82 -17.13 -11.86
CA VAL A 336 -2.64 -18.57 -11.62
C VAL A 336 -1.85 -18.83 -10.33
N ALA A 337 -0.72 -18.16 -10.13
CA ALA A 337 0.10 -18.32 -8.93
C ALA A 337 -0.65 -17.89 -7.66
N HIS A 338 -1.52 -16.87 -7.76
CA HIS A 338 -2.37 -16.45 -6.66
C HIS A 338 -3.51 -17.44 -6.38
N ASP A 339 -4.12 -18.01 -7.41
CA ASP A 339 -5.15 -19.06 -7.24
C ASP A 339 -4.51 -20.30 -6.57
N MET A 340 -3.30 -20.70 -6.95
CA MET A 340 -2.54 -21.76 -6.26
C MET A 340 -2.24 -21.40 -4.79
N LEU A 341 -1.87 -20.14 -4.51
CA LEU A 341 -1.62 -19.68 -3.14
C LEU A 341 -2.89 -19.78 -2.28
N ILE A 342 -4.06 -19.53 -2.86
CA ILE A 342 -5.36 -19.69 -2.20
C ILE A 342 -5.59 -21.16 -1.86
N GLU A 343 -5.41 -22.07 -2.83
CA GLU A 343 -5.56 -23.52 -2.62
C GLU A 343 -4.65 -24.03 -1.50
N LEU A 344 -3.40 -23.58 -1.45
CA LEU A 344 -2.48 -23.94 -0.37
C LEU A 344 -2.89 -23.36 0.99
N ALA A 345 -3.47 -22.16 1.03
CA ALA A 345 -3.98 -21.61 2.28
C ALA A 345 -5.19 -22.42 2.80
N GLU A 346 -6.09 -22.84 1.91
CA GLU A 346 -7.20 -23.74 2.23
C GLU A 346 -6.69 -25.09 2.75
N GLU A 347 -5.66 -25.67 2.11
CA GLU A 347 -5.03 -26.92 2.54
C GLU A 347 -4.39 -26.78 3.93
N VAL A 348 -3.54 -25.78 4.12
CA VAL A 348 -2.76 -25.61 5.36
C VAL A 348 -3.65 -25.36 6.57
N PHE A 349 -4.72 -24.57 6.41
CA PHE A 349 -5.55 -24.14 7.53
C PHE A 349 -6.88 -24.89 7.63
N THR A 350 -7.30 -25.61 6.58
CA THR A 350 -8.64 -26.22 6.49
C THR A 350 -9.75 -25.17 6.73
N GLU A 351 -9.54 -23.97 6.20
CA GLU A 351 -10.41 -22.79 6.34
C GLU A 351 -10.75 -22.25 4.95
N ASP A 352 -12.00 -21.80 4.74
CA ASP A 352 -12.39 -21.15 3.49
C ASP A 352 -11.61 -19.84 3.27
N VAL A 353 -11.22 -19.57 2.01
CA VAL A 353 -10.48 -18.35 1.66
C VAL A 353 -11.42 -17.23 1.20
N GLU A 354 -11.60 -16.23 2.06
CA GLU A 354 -12.47 -15.07 1.80
C GLU A 354 -11.75 -13.90 1.08
N TRP A 355 -10.46 -14.02 0.79
CA TRP A 355 -9.66 -12.97 0.15
C TRP A 355 -9.42 -13.17 -1.35
N ARG A 356 -10.13 -14.11 -1.98
CA ARG A 356 -10.20 -14.23 -3.43
C ARG A 356 -10.88 -12.99 -4.01
N LEU A 357 -10.18 -12.26 -4.89
CA LEU A 357 -10.80 -11.14 -5.61
C LEU A 357 -11.76 -11.70 -6.67
N GLU A 358 -12.93 -11.08 -6.80
CA GLU A 358 -13.84 -11.38 -7.91
C GLU A 358 -13.12 -11.09 -9.24
N ARG A 359 -13.18 -12.06 -10.17
CA ARG A 359 -12.49 -11.98 -11.46
C ARG A 359 -13.03 -10.78 -12.25
N ASN A 360 -12.12 -9.95 -12.76
CA ASN A 360 -12.46 -8.96 -13.77
C ASN A 360 -12.62 -9.68 -15.11
N ASP A 361 -13.79 -10.27 -15.32
CA ASP A 361 -14.26 -10.62 -16.67
C ASP A 361 -14.59 -9.35 -17.46
#